data_AF-A0A0N5CMK1-F1
#
_entry.id   AF-A0A0N5CMK1-F1
#
_cell.length_a   1.000
_cell.length_b   1.000
_cell.length_c   1.000
_cell.angle_alpha   90.00
_cell.angle_beta   90.00
_cell.angle_gamma   90.00
#
_symmetry.space_group_name_H-M   'P 1'
#
loop_
_entity.id
_entity.type
_entity.pdbx_description
1 polymer ?
#
loop_
_entity_poly.entity_id
_entity_poly.type
_entity_poly.pdbx_seq_one_letter_code
_entity_poly.pdbx_strand_id
1 'polypeptide(L)'
;MALCVALLVDQKLLSYDDLITKHWPDFGNNGKANITVQMLLSHTAGLPYLEERISLNNATNYINMRKVFEDEKPKWSAGQKLGYHAYTFYWLVDQIVRHVDLQKRGIRQFFNEEIAIKFGIIRMPSWSNILSELYQRPSLIKTIPFNLLYKDSLIYKVASSLKWLHPTKPMQVNNRNFYRLLCFGFGNARSLAKTFHVLLTKKVVSTETQFLISKVIVNSTDNCFMERFARGNGFMYFDIKQREEMWYAYGHSGFGCQQVLHDFRNDLTIAYVTNAIKIGTYKNCRTYSRLQNIIYKVVRKYNKSYPL
;
A
#
# COMPACT_ATOMS: atom_id res chain seq x y z
N MET A 1 1.39 -7.60 2.95
CA MET A 1 2.55 -6.70 3.16
C MET A 1 2.48 -6.05 4.53
N ALA A 2 1.85 -4.88 4.72
CA ALA A 2 1.78 -4.22 6.03
C ALA A 2 1.30 -5.13 7.18
N LEU A 3 0.19 -5.86 6.95
CA LEU A 3 -0.34 -6.87 7.89
C LEU A 3 0.62 -8.03 8.21
N CYS A 4 1.50 -8.41 7.28
CA CYS A 4 2.51 -9.44 7.55
C CYS A 4 3.61 -8.90 8.46
N VAL A 5 4.04 -7.66 8.22
CA VAL A 5 5.05 -7.00 9.06
C VAL A 5 4.50 -6.71 10.46
N ALA A 6 3.23 -6.33 10.55
CA ALA A 6 2.51 -6.25 11.82
C ALA A 6 2.58 -7.58 12.62
N LEU A 7 2.33 -8.74 12.00
CA LEU A 7 2.46 -10.03 12.68
C LEU A 7 3.90 -10.30 13.16
N LEU A 8 4.92 -10.00 12.35
CA LEU A 8 6.32 -10.17 12.75
C LEU A 8 6.72 -9.23 13.91
N VAL A 9 6.14 -8.02 13.96
CA VAL A 9 6.31 -7.10 15.09
C VAL A 9 5.59 -7.61 16.33
N ASP A 10 4.39 -8.16 16.18
CA ASP A 10 3.61 -8.73 17.29
C ASP A 10 4.29 -9.96 17.91
N GLN A 11 4.88 -10.80 17.05
CA GLN A 11 5.74 -11.94 17.43
C GLN A 11 7.11 -11.51 18.00
N LYS A 12 7.37 -10.20 18.09
CA LYS A 12 8.62 -9.56 18.56
C LYS A 12 9.89 -10.02 17.81
N LEU A 13 9.73 -10.53 16.58
CA LEU A 13 10.81 -10.85 15.65
C LEU A 13 11.37 -9.60 14.96
N LEU A 14 10.60 -8.51 14.94
CA LEU A 14 10.93 -7.25 14.29
C LEU A 14 10.45 -6.06 15.14
N SER A 15 11.16 -4.93 15.11
CA SER A 15 10.61 -3.64 15.55
C SER A 15 10.42 -2.70 14.35
N TYR A 16 9.46 -1.78 14.43
CA TYR A 16 9.35 -0.68 13.48
C TYR A 16 10.56 0.27 13.56
N ASP A 17 11.15 0.43 14.74
CA ASP A 17 12.31 1.30 14.96
C ASP A 17 13.65 0.59 14.67
N ASP A 18 13.63 -0.71 14.33
CA ASP A 18 14.84 -1.42 13.93
C ASP A 18 15.44 -0.79 12.66
N LEU A 19 16.76 -0.55 12.70
CA LEU A 19 17.54 -0.35 11.49
C LEU A 19 17.42 -1.60 10.61
N ILE A 20 17.23 -1.43 9.31
CA ILE A 20 17.14 -2.56 8.37
C ILE A 20 18.45 -3.38 8.39
N THR A 21 19.59 -2.73 8.62
CA THR A 21 20.92 -3.33 8.77
C THR A 21 21.04 -4.33 9.93
N LYS A 22 20.19 -4.22 10.97
CA LYS A 22 20.11 -5.22 12.05
C LYS A 22 19.72 -6.60 11.53
N HIS A 23 18.89 -6.64 10.48
CA HIS A 23 18.34 -7.87 9.89
C HIS A 23 19.00 -8.21 8.54
N TRP A 24 19.45 -7.20 7.82
CA TRP A 24 20.04 -7.31 6.48
C TRP A 24 21.24 -6.35 6.36
N PRO A 25 22.44 -6.74 6.85
CA PRO A 25 23.58 -5.83 6.98
C PRO A 25 24.00 -5.14 5.69
N ASP A 26 24.09 -5.88 4.59
CA ASP A 26 24.50 -5.39 3.27
C ASP A 26 23.54 -4.33 2.69
N PHE A 27 22.31 -4.23 3.21
CA PHE A 27 21.42 -3.12 2.88
C PHE A 27 22.04 -1.77 3.25
N GLY A 28 22.92 -1.71 4.26
CA GLY A 28 23.53 -0.46 4.74
C GLY A 28 24.41 0.26 3.74
N ASN A 29 24.86 -0.44 2.70
CA ASN A 29 25.67 0.08 1.61
C ASN A 29 25.04 1.32 0.96
N ASN A 30 25.87 2.16 0.32
CA ASN A 30 25.40 3.33 -0.44
C ASN A 30 24.60 4.37 0.38
N GLY A 31 24.92 4.53 1.68
CA GLY A 31 24.33 5.54 2.55
C GLY A 31 23.00 5.15 3.20
N LYS A 32 22.69 3.85 3.25
CA LYS A 32 21.41 3.30 3.72
C LYS A 32 21.43 2.76 5.15
N ALA A 33 22.57 2.83 5.84
CA ALA A 33 22.78 2.25 7.17
C ALA A 33 21.78 2.70 8.24
N ASN A 34 21.28 3.93 8.16
CA ASN A 34 20.39 4.55 9.15
C ASN A 34 18.89 4.42 8.82
N ILE A 35 18.51 3.63 7.79
CA ILE A 35 17.10 3.47 7.40
C ILE A 35 16.43 2.46 8.32
N THR A 36 15.33 2.88 8.97
CA THR A 36 14.50 1.99 9.80
C THR A 36 13.42 1.26 8.98
N VAL A 37 12.90 0.17 9.54
CA VAL A 37 11.71 -0.54 9.04
C VAL A 37 10.53 0.43 8.88
N GLN A 38 10.32 1.32 9.86
CA GLN A 38 9.31 2.37 9.82
C GLN A 38 9.49 3.30 8.61
N MET A 39 10.70 3.78 8.32
CA MET A 39 10.95 4.69 7.18
C MET A 39 10.63 4.05 5.84
N LEU A 40 10.98 2.77 5.67
CA LEU A 40 10.62 1.98 4.49
C LEU A 40 9.09 1.83 4.38
N LEU A 41 8.45 1.47 5.48
CA LEU A 41 7.00 1.25 5.54
C LEU A 41 6.16 2.54 5.39
N SER A 42 6.70 3.71 5.73
CA SER A 42 6.06 5.01 5.48
C SER A 42 6.41 5.63 4.13
N HIS A 43 7.21 4.95 3.29
CA HIS A 43 7.74 5.46 2.01
C HIS A 43 8.66 6.69 2.12
N THR A 44 9.41 6.81 3.22
CA THR A 44 10.40 7.88 3.46
C THR A 44 11.85 7.40 3.35
N ALA A 45 12.09 6.11 3.07
CA ALA A 45 13.43 5.53 2.84
C ALA A 45 14.17 6.01 1.56
N GLY A 46 13.52 6.78 0.70
CA GLY A 46 14.16 7.37 -0.49
C GLY A 46 14.41 6.41 -1.65
N LEU A 47 13.77 5.23 -1.69
CA LEU A 47 13.93 4.21 -2.75
C LEU A 47 12.66 4.03 -3.62
N PRO A 48 12.03 5.10 -4.15
CA PRO A 48 10.75 4.98 -4.85
C PRO A 48 10.84 4.26 -6.21
N TYR A 49 12.03 4.26 -6.82
CA TYR A 49 12.35 3.65 -8.11
C TYR A 49 13.83 3.21 -8.13
N LEU A 50 14.18 2.37 -9.12
CA LEU A 50 15.53 1.84 -9.33
C LEU A 50 16.20 2.53 -10.53
N GLU A 51 17.52 2.75 -10.50
CA GLU A 51 18.25 3.11 -11.73
C GLU A 51 18.45 1.89 -12.64
N GLU A 52 18.66 0.70 -12.07
CA GLU A 52 18.86 -0.51 -12.85
C GLU A 52 17.58 -0.91 -13.60
N ARG A 53 17.74 -1.25 -14.89
CA ARG A 53 16.66 -1.75 -15.75
C ARG A 53 16.36 -3.23 -15.46
N ILE A 54 15.56 -3.47 -14.43
CA ILE A 54 15.17 -4.81 -14.00
C ILE A 54 14.40 -5.58 -15.07
N SER A 55 14.92 -6.75 -15.47
CA SER A 55 14.22 -7.72 -16.34
C SER A 55 13.12 -8.46 -15.58
N LEU A 56 12.14 -9.05 -16.29
CA LEU A 56 11.09 -9.84 -15.64
C LEU A 56 11.67 -11.06 -14.87
N ASN A 57 12.75 -11.65 -15.37
CA ASN A 57 13.43 -12.76 -14.70
C ASN A 57 14.08 -12.30 -13.39
N ASN A 58 14.84 -11.19 -13.41
CA ASN A 58 15.43 -10.60 -12.21
C ASN A 58 14.36 -10.21 -11.19
N ALA A 59 13.27 -9.56 -11.64
CA ALA A 59 12.12 -9.19 -10.81
C ALA A 59 11.51 -10.37 -10.04
N THR A 60 11.53 -11.57 -10.61
CA THR A 60 11.03 -12.80 -9.94
C THR A 60 12.05 -13.52 -9.08
N ASN A 61 13.34 -13.18 -9.18
CA ASN A 61 14.42 -13.77 -8.40
C ASN A 61 14.77 -12.87 -7.20
N TYR A 62 14.39 -13.31 -6.00
CA TYR A 62 14.62 -12.53 -4.78
C TYR A 62 16.10 -12.34 -4.44
N ILE A 63 17.00 -13.24 -4.87
CA ILE A 63 18.45 -13.08 -4.64
C ILE A 63 19.00 -11.96 -5.54
N ASN A 64 18.59 -11.91 -6.81
CA ASN A 64 18.98 -10.84 -7.72
C ASN A 64 18.43 -9.50 -7.22
N MET A 65 17.15 -9.45 -6.85
CA MET A 65 16.55 -8.22 -6.31
C MET A 65 17.19 -7.79 -4.99
N ARG A 66 17.69 -8.70 -4.15
CA ARG A 66 18.44 -8.34 -2.95
C ARG A 66 19.67 -7.50 -3.31
N LYS A 67 20.53 -8.02 -4.19
CA LYS A 67 21.76 -7.34 -4.64
C LYS A 67 21.49 -5.96 -5.23
N VAL A 68 20.46 -5.87 -6.09
CA VAL A 68 19.98 -4.59 -6.63
C VAL A 68 19.73 -3.56 -5.52
N PHE A 69 19.09 -3.93 -4.42
CA PHE A 69 18.83 -3.00 -3.30
C PHE A 69 20.03 -2.77 -2.38
N GLU A 70 20.97 -3.70 -2.27
CA GLU A 70 22.26 -3.49 -1.60
C GLU A 70 23.04 -2.37 -2.33
N ASP A 71 23.09 -2.43 -3.66
CA ASP A 71 23.80 -1.47 -4.52
C ASP A 71 23.04 -0.16 -4.80
N GLU A 72 21.70 -0.13 -4.66
CA GLU A 72 20.90 1.05 -4.98
C GLU A 72 21.15 2.23 -4.01
N LYS A 73 21.15 3.46 -4.57
CA LYS A 73 21.31 4.72 -3.83
C LYS A 73 19.96 5.38 -3.59
N PRO A 74 19.66 5.83 -2.35
CA PRO A 74 18.49 6.65 -2.08
C PRO A 74 18.48 7.91 -2.97
N LYS A 75 17.31 8.23 -3.54
CA LYS A 75 17.09 9.41 -4.40
C LYS A 75 17.04 10.72 -3.61
N TRP A 76 16.95 10.60 -2.28
CA TRP A 76 17.08 11.64 -1.27
C TRP A 76 17.40 10.97 0.07
N SER A 77 17.93 11.73 1.03
CA SER A 77 18.24 11.21 2.37
C SER A 77 16.99 10.65 3.06
N ALA A 78 17.10 9.48 3.67
CA ALA A 78 15.97 8.83 4.33
C ALA A 78 15.36 9.73 5.43
N GLY A 79 14.03 9.68 5.56
CA GLY A 79 13.27 10.58 6.43
C GLY A 79 13.00 11.97 5.83
N GLN A 80 13.82 12.47 4.90
CA GLN A 80 13.72 13.87 4.40
C GLN A 80 12.45 14.14 3.58
N LYS A 81 11.99 13.18 2.77
CA LYS A 81 10.84 13.35 1.86
C LYS A 81 10.02 12.07 1.80
N LEU A 82 8.70 12.25 1.66
CA LEU A 82 7.76 11.20 1.33
C LEU A 82 7.70 11.03 -0.19
N GLY A 83 7.84 9.81 -0.70
CA GLY A 83 7.63 9.54 -2.12
C GLY A 83 7.23 8.10 -2.36
N TYR A 84 6.06 7.88 -2.96
CA TYR A 84 5.48 6.54 -3.08
C TYR A 84 6.40 5.53 -3.81
N HIS A 85 6.69 4.43 -3.12
CA HIS A 85 7.50 3.31 -3.62
C HIS A 85 6.60 2.32 -4.37
N ALA A 86 6.11 2.69 -5.55
CA ALA A 86 5.01 1.97 -6.22
C ALA A 86 5.28 0.48 -6.50
N TYR A 87 6.53 0.14 -6.81
CA TYR A 87 6.95 -1.24 -7.08
C TYR A 87 8.03 -1.73 -6.12
N THR A 88 9.02 -0.89 -5.80
CA THR A 88 10.16 -1.21 -4.93
C THR A 88 9.73 -1.66 -3.53
N PHE A 89 8.62 -1.14 -3.01
CA PHE A 89 8.04 -1.54 -1.72
C PHE A 89 7.80 -3.05 -1.61
N TYR A 90 7.38 -3.71 -2.70
CA TYR A 90 7.13 -5.15 -2.68
C TYR A 90 8.40 -5.95 -2.38
N TRP A 91 9.49 -5.69 -3.11
CA TRP A 91 10.74 -6.41 -2.93
C TRP A 91 11.46 -6.02 -1.64
N LEU A 92 11.41 -4.75 -1.25
CA LEU A 92 11.95 -4.26 0.02
C LEU A 92 11.30 -4.96 1.23
N VAL A 93 9.96 -5.10 1.22
CA VAL A 93 9.23 -5.85 2.25
C VAL A 93 9.47 -7.36 2.13
N ASP A 94 9.59 -7.92 0.91
CA ASP A 94 9.94 -9.34 0.71
C ASP A 94 11.30 -9.70 1.30
N GLN A 95 12.33 -8.85 1.13
CA GLN A 95 13.64 -9.09 1.76
C GLN A 95 13.57 -9.02 3.27
N ILE A 96 12.93 -7.99 3.85
CA ILE A 96 12.81 -7.89 5.32
C ILE A 96 12.11 -9.12 5.90
N VAL A 97 11.00 -9.55 5.30
CA VAL A 97 10.30 -10.75 5.77
C VAL A 97 11.16 -12.01 5.61
N ARG A 98 11.91 -12.18 4.52
CA ARG A 98 12.85 -13.30 4.38
C ARG A 98 13.99 -13.29 5.38
N HIS A 99 14.50 -12.13 5.77
CA HIS A 99 15.58 -12.04 6.75
C HIS A 99 15.09 -12.30 8.17
N VAL A 100 13.89 -11.80 8.51
CA VAL A 100 13.28 -11.90 9.84
C VAL A 100 12.61 -13.24 10.11
N ASP A 101 11.81 -13.76 9.17
CA ASP A 101 11.03 -15.00 9.33
C ASP A 101 11.97 -16.18 9.65
N LEU A 102 11.57 -17.02 10.62
CA LEU A 102 12.39 -18.14 11.06
C LEU A 102 12.58 -19.19 9.96
N GLN A 103 11.57 -19.38 9.12
CA GLN A 103 11.60 -20.29 7.96
C GLN A 103 12.16 -19.62 6.68
N LYS A 104 12.61 -18.35 6.76
CA LYS A 104 13.13 -17.54 5.64
C LYS A 104 12.20 -17.44 4.42
N ARG A 105 10.88 -17.54 4.67
CA ARG A 105 9.83 -17.51 3.65
C ARG A 105 9.74 -16.13 2.99
N GLY A 106 9.36 -16.12 1.71
CA GLY A 106 8.99 -14.87 1.03
C GLY A 106 7.66 -14.30 1.53
N ILE A 107 7.45 -12.99 1.37
CA ILE A 107 6.23 -12.28 1.80
C ILE A 107 4.94 -12.93 1.30
N ARG A 108 5.00 -13.54 0.11
CA ARG A 108 3.91 -14.32 -0.48
C ARG A 108 3.57 -15.57 0.31
N GLN A 109 4.60 -16.35 0.62
CA GLN A 109 4.43 -17.63 1.28
C GLN A 109 3.98 -17.39 2.72
N PHE A 110 4.66 -16.48 3.43
CA PHE A 110 4.27 -16.00 4.74
C PHE A 110 2.81 -15.50 4.75
N PHE A 111 2.40 -14.61 3.83
CA PHE A 111 1.00 -14.18 3.75
C PHE A 111 0.03 -15.34 3.50
N ASN A 112 0.40 -16.32 2.67
CA ASN A 112 -0.48 -17.44 2.36
C ASN A 112 -0.66 -18.42 3.53
N GLU A 113 0.40 -18.65 4.30
CA GLU A 113 0.39 -19.60 5.42
C GLU A 113 -0.16 -18.96 6.70
N GLU A 114 0.17 -17.69 6.98
CA GLU A 114 -0.20 -16.99 8.21
C GLU A 114 -1.53 -16.20 8.11
N ILE A 115 -2.01 -15.88 6.90
CA ILE A 115 -3.13 -14.91 6.70
C ILE A 115 -4.21 -15.34 5.68
N ALA A 116 -3.84 -15.90 4.52
CA ALA A 116 -4.67 -15.77 3.33
C ALA A 116 -5.89 -16.71 3.23
N ILE A 117 -7.01 -16.15 2.74
CA ILE A 117 -8.10 -16.88 2.09
C ILE A 117 -8.31 -16.28 0.67
N LYS A 118 -8.45 -17.14 -0.36
CA LYS A 118 -8.18 -16.87 -1.80
C LYS A 118 -9.18 -15.93 -2.55
N PHE A 119 -8.82 -15.65 -3.83
CA PHE A 119 -9.61 -15.29 -5.04
C PHE A 119 -9.57 -13.81 -5.57
N GLY A 120 -9.38 -13.58 -6.90
CA GLY A 120 -9.20 -12.25 -7.58
C GLY A 120 -10.47 -11.63 -8.24
N ILE A 121 -10.45 -10.82 -9.33
CA ILE A 121 -9.45 -10.38 -10.36
C ILE A 121 -9.81 -8.94 -10.88
N ILE A 122 -8.90 -8.17 -11.53
CA ILE A 122 -9.07 -6.75 -11.97
C ILE A 122 -8.69 -6.50 -13.46
N ARG A 123 -9.26 -5.48 -14.15
CA ARG A 123 -8.89 -5.05 -15.54
C ARG A 123 -8.76 -3.51 -15.68
N MET A 124 -7.82 -3.04 -16.51
CA MET A 124 -7.55 -1.62 -16.83
C MET A 124 -8.79 -0.84 -17.34
N PRO A 125 -8.95 0.47 -17.06
CA PRO A 125 -10.11 1.23 -17.52
C PRO A 125 -9.96 1.56 -19.01
N SER A 126 -11.07 1.62 -19.73
CA SER A 126 -11.11 2.27 -21.04
C SER A 126 -11.12 3.79 -20.90
N TRP A 127 -10.73 4.50 -21.95
CA TRP A 127 -10.91 5.96 -22.05
C TRP A 127 -12.37 6.38 -21.88
N SER A 128 -13.33 5.55 -22.29
CA SER A 128 -14.76 5.78 -22.02
C SER A 128 -15.10 5.79 -20.52
N ASN A 129 -14.52 4.88 -19.72
CA ASN A 129 -14.70 4.89 -18.26
C ASN A 129 -14.14 6.17 -17.65
N ILE A 130 -12.94 6.58 -18.08
CA ILE A 130 -12.25 7.82 -17.67
C ILE A 130 -13.14 9.04 -17.93
N LEU A 131 -13.63 9.20 -19.16
CA LEU A 131 -14.47 10.32 -19.56
C LEU A 131 -15.82 10.31 -18.82
N SER A 132 -16.41 9.14 -18.56
CA SER A 132 -17.68 9.03 -17.85
C SER A 132 -17.61 9.49 -16.39
N GLU A 133 -16.51 9.19 -15.68
CA GLU A 133 -16.30 9.67 -14.30
C GLU A 133 -15.96 11.17 -14.29
N LEU A 134 -15.19 11.66 -15.27
CA LEU A 134 -14.89 13.09 -15.43
C LEU A 134 -16.15 13.92 -15.70
N TYR A 135 -17.02 13.47 -16.60
CA TYR A 135 -18.30 14.12 -16.88
C TYR A 135 -19.18 14.22 -15.63
N GLN A 136 -19.25 13.14 -14.84
CA GLN A 136 -20.03 13.09 -13.61
C GLN A 136 -19.41 13.88 -12.44
N ARG A 137 -18.12 14.18 -12.50
CA ARG A 137 -17.38 14.92 -11.46
C ARG A 137 -16.15 15.64 -12.04
N PRO A 138 -16.31 16.80 -12.70
CA PRO A 138 -15.22 17.48 -13.40
C PRO A 138 -13.98 17.78 -12.55
N SER A 139 -14.14 17.96 -11.24
CA SER A 139 -13.03 18.14 -10.30
C SER A 139 -12.01 16.98 -10.29
N LEU A 140 -12.39 15.79 -10.75
CA LEU A 140 -11.48 14.64 -10.87
C LEU A 140 -10.37 14.84 -11.89
N ILE A 141 -10.45 15.85 -12.75
CA ILE A 141 -9.34 16.24 -13.64
C ILE A 141 -8.05 16.50 -12.86
N LYS A 142 -8.15 17.04 -11.62
CA LYS A 142 -7.00 17.28 -10.73
C LYS A 142 -6.32 15.99 -10.24
N THR A 143 -7.03 14.86 -10.25
CA THR A 143 -6.49 13.54 -9.88
C THR A 143 -5.87 12.79 -11.05
N ILE A 144 -5.93 13.36 -12.27
CA ILE A 144 -5.13 12.88 -13.40
C ILE A 144 -3.69 13.32 -13.14
N PRO A 145 -2.73 12.39 -13.04
CA PRO A 145 -1.33 12.74 -12.84
C PRO A 145 -0.75 13.25 -14.17
N PHE A 146 -1.09 14.47 -14.59
CA PHE A 146 -0.53 15.13 -15.78
C PHE A 146 1.01 15.15 -15.75
N ASN A 147 1.60 15.10 -14.56
CA ASN A 147 3.04 14.93 -14.34
C ASN A 147 3.62 13.67 -15.06
N LEU A 148 2.84 12.60 -15.26
CA LEU A 148 3.25 11.43 -16.08
C LEU A 148 3.52 11.75 -17.55
N LEU A 149 3.12 12.91 -18.06
CA LEU A 149 3.46 13.37 -19.42
C LEU A 149 4.91 13.90 -19.51
N TYR A 150 5.49 14.34 -18.38
CA TYR A 150 6.84 14.88 -18.31
C TYR A 150 7.82 13.81 -17.83
N LYS A 151 8.78 13.45 -18.71
CA LYS A 151 9.73 12.34 -18.48
C LYS A 151 10.63 12.54 -17.26
N ASP A 152 10.92 13.78 -16.90
CA ASP A 152 11.80 14.09 -15.77
C ASP A 152 11.09 14.07 -14.42
N SER A 153 9.75 14.00 -14.41
CA SER A 153 8.97 13.94 -13.17
C SER A 153 9.25 12.67 -12.38
N LEU A 154 9.18 12.79 -11.05
CA LEU A 154 9.40 11.65 -10.16
C LEU A 154 8.39 10.53 -10.41
N ILE A 155 7.11 10.87 -10.64
CA ILE A 155 6.06 9.89 -10.93
C ILE A 155 6.29 9.17 -12.25
N TYR A 156 6.84 9.84 -13.28
CA TYR A 156 7.22 9.16 -14.53
C TYR A 156 8.37 8.18 -14.28
N LYS A 157 9.42 8.57 -13.55
CA LYS A 157 10.54 7.67 -13.21
C LYS A 157 10.07 6.45 -12.42
N VAL A 158 9.20 6.65 -11.42
CA VAL A 158 8.55 5.56 -10.67
C VAL A 158 7.75 4.64 -11.59
N ALA A 159 6.86 5.19 -12.40
CA ALA A 159 5.97 4.39 -13.25
C ALA A 159 6.71 3.70 -14.41
N SER A 160 7.79 4.30 -14.93
CA SER A 160 8.57 3.77 -16.07
C SER A 160 9.75 2.89 -15.68
N SER A 161 10.14 2.86 -14.40
CA SER A 161 11.24 2.04 -13.85
C SER A 161 11.21 0.57 -14.31
N LEU A 162 10.01 0.01 -14.51
CA LEU A 162 9.81 -1.35 -15.00
C LEU A 162 9.22 -1.32 -16.41
N LYS A 163 10.06 -1.44 -17.44
CA LYS A 163 9.66 -1.44 -18.87
C LYS A 163 8.57 -2.47 -19.22
N TRP A 164 8.46 -3.55 -18.44
CA TRP A 164 7.47 -4.62 -18.60
C TRP A 164 6.16 -4.36 -17.83
N LEU A 165 6.10 -3.32 -17.00
CA LEU A 165 4.91 -2.78 -16.33
C LEU A 165 4.56 -1.32 -16.71
N HIS A 166 5.19 -0.80 -17.77
CA HIS A 166 5.04 0.60 -18.19
C HIS A 166 3.57 1.00 -18.40
N PRO A 167 3.09 2.18 -17.94
CA PRO A 167 1.68 2.59 -17.99
C PRO A 167 1.02 2.60 -19.38
N THR A 168 1.82 2.71 -20.44
CA THR A 168 1.32 2.66 -21.84
C THR A 168 0.99 1.24 -22.31
N LYS A 169 1.38 0.21 -21.57
CA LYS A 169 1.02 -1.19 -21.85
C LYS A 169 -0.25 -1.53 -21.06
N PRO A 170 -1.23 -2.21 -21.67
CA PRO A 170 -2.38 -2.76 -20.94
C PRO A 170 -1.93 -3.57 -19.73
N MET A 171 -2.48 -3.27 -18.55
CA MET A 171 -2.06 -3.83 -17.27
C MET A 171 -2.19 -5.36 -17.29
N GLN A 172 -1.05 -6.07 -17.28
CA GLN A 172 -0.97 -7.51 -17.51
C GLN A 172 -1.32 -8.37 -16.29
N VAL A 173 -2.28 -7.94 -15.45
CA VAL A 173 -2.69 -8.70 -14.24
C VAL A 173 -3.32 -10.06 -14.55
N ASN A 174 -3.77 -10.30 -15.79
CA ASN A 174 -4.21 -11.62 -16.25
C ASN A 174 -3.07 -12.49 -16.79
N ASN A 175 -1.83 -11.97 -16.89
CA ASN A 175 -0.69 -12.74 -17.35
C ASN A 175 -0.15 -13.63 -16.22
N ARG A 176 -0.16 -14.94 -16.43
CA ARG A 176 0.29 -15.96 -15.46
C ARG A 176 1.73 -15.74 -14.98
N ASN A 177 2.57 -15.10 -15.78
CA ASN A 177 3.95 -14.77 -15.41
C ASN A 177 4.01 -13.67 -14.33
N PHE A 178 3.05 -12.74 -14.34
CA PHE A 178 2.93 -11.63 -13.39
C PHE A 178 2.26 -12.06 -12.08
N TYR A 179 1.45 -13.12 -12.09
CA TYR A 179 0.90 -13.73 -10.86
C TYR A 179 1.99 -14.21 -9.88
N ARG A 180 3.25 -14.37 -10.33
CA ARG A 180 4.41 -14.65 -9.47
C ARG A 180 4.90 -13.43 -8.69
N LEU A 181 4.63 -12.21 -9.18
CA LEU A 181 5.03 -10.94 -8.59
C LEU A 181 3.88 -10.36 -7.75
N LEU A 182 4.02 -10.43 -6.43
CA LEU A 182 2.93 -10.16 -5.49
C LEU A 182 2.62 -8.67 -5.24
N CYS A 183 3.24 -7.74 -5.99
CA CYS A 183 2.77 -6.35 -6.03
C CYS A 183 1.34 -6.24 -6.58
N PHE A 184 0.84 -7.26 -7.30
CA PHE A 184 -0.56 -7.42 -7.68
C PHE A 184 -1.25 -8.44 -6.77
N GLY A 185 -1.93 -7.96 -5.73
CA GLY A 185 -2.77 -8.78 -4.88
C GLY A 185 -4.08 -9.19 -5.58
N PHE A 186 -4.50 -10.44 -5.39
CA PHE A 186 -5.75 -10.97 -5.96
C PHE A 186 -6.74 -11.28 -4.83
N GLY A 187 -7.73 -10.40 -4.67
CA GLY A 187 -8.75 -10.44 -3.63
C GLY A 187 -10.14 -10.10 -4.18
N ASN A 188 -11.19 -10.46 -3.44
CA ASN A 188 -12.52 -9.86 -3.56
C ASN A 188 -12.83 -9.04 -2.29
N ALA A 189 -13.84 -8.15 -2.35
CA ALA A 189 -14.16 -7.25 -1.25
C ALA A 189 -14.47 -7.98 0.08
N ARG A 190 -15.18 -9.12 0.03
CA ARG A 190 -15.53 -9.91 1.22
C ARG A 190 -14.28 -10.50 1.88
N SER A 191 -13.39 -11.12 1.11
CA SER A 191 -12.14 -11.71 1.62
C SER A 191 -11.20 -10.62 2.16
N LEU A 192 -11.08 -9.49 1.46
CA LEU A 192 -10.23 -8.36 1.86
C LEU A 192 -10.74 -7.71 3.16
N ALA A 193 -12.05 -7.45 3.28
CA ALA A 193 -12.65 -6.94 4.52
C ALA A 193 -12.50 -7.94 5.68
N LYS A 194 -12.78 -9.23 5.46
CA LYS A 194 -12.64 -10.26 6.50
C LYS A 194 -11.20 -10.36 6.99
N THR A 195 -10.22 -10.35 6.08
CA THR A 195 -8.78 -10.42 6.42
C THR A 195 -8.35 -9.21 7.25
N PHE A 196 -8.68 -7.99 6.83
CA PHE A 196 -8.36 -6.78 7.58
C PHE A 196 -9.04 -6.76 8.95
N HIS A 197 -10.34 -7.07 9.02
CA HIS A 197 -11.08 -7.10 10.29
C HIS A 197 -10.49 -8.16 11.25
N VAL A 198 -10.39 -9.42 10.83
CA VAL A 198 -9.92 -10.51 11.71
C VAL A 198 -8.52 -10.22 12.29
N LEU A 199 -7.58 -9.74 11.48
CA LEU A 199 -6.23 -9.46 11.96
C LEU A 199 -6.16 -8.26 12.92
N LEU A 200 -7.00 -7.24 12.71
CA LEU A 200 -6.96 -6.00 13.50
C LEU A 200 -7.87 -6.02 14.73
N THR A 201 -8.85 -6.95 14.80
CA THR A 201 -9.86 -6.98 15.87
C THR A 201 -9.89 -8.31 16.64
N LYS A 202 -9.68 -9.45 15.98
CA LYS A 202 -9.84 -10.78 16.60
C LYS A 202 -8.56 -11.34 17.24
N LYS A 203 -7.83 -10.49 17.97
CA LYS A 203 -6.64 -10.86 18.78
C LYS A 203 -5.48 -11.55 18.01
N VAL A 204 -5.45 -11.52 16.67
CA VAL A 204 -4.31 -12.08 15.91
C VAL A 204 -3.10 -11.15 15.97
N VAL A 205 -3.35 -9.86 16.18
CA VAL A 205 -2.37 -8.83 16.54
C VAL A 205 -2.74 -8.30 17.92
N SER A 206 -1.78 -8.18 18.84
CA SER A 206 -1.99 -7.65 20.19
C SER A 206 -2.40 -6.17 20.20
N THR A 207 -2.96 -5.71 21.34
CA THR A 207 -3.31 -4.30 21.53
C THR A 207 -2.10 -3.37 21.45
N GLU A 208 -0.90 -3.83 21.83
CA GLU A 208 0.35 -3.08 21.70
C GLU A 208 0.63 -2.79 20.22
N THR A 209 0.64 -3.81 19.37
CA THR A 209 0.90 -3.65 17.95
C THR A 209 -0.26 -2.95 17.22
N GLN A 210 -1.52 -3.14 17.63
CA GLN A 210 -2.66 -2.35 17.12
C GLN A 210 -2.46 -0.84 17.41
N PHE A 211 -1.95 -0.48 18.59
CA PHE A 211 -1.62 0.90 18.93
C PHE A 211 -0.42 1.44 18.13
N LEU A 212 0.55 0.60 17.78
CA LEU A 212 1.62 0.99 16.82
C LEU A 212 1.07 1.19 15.40
N ILE A 213 0.10 0.37 14.97
CA ILE A 213 -0.55 0.45 13.65
C ILE A 213 -1.50 1.65 13.51
N SER A 214 -2.00 2.22 14.60
CA SER A 214 -2.90 3.39 14.53
C SER A 214 -2.17 4.75 14.45
N LYS A 215 -0.84 4.77 14.66
CA LYS A 215 -0.03 6.00 14.68
C LYS A 215 0.28 6.51 13.27
N VAL A 216 -0.28 7.67 12.92
CA VAL A 216 0.18 8.48 11.77
C VAL A 216 1.63 8.88 12.02
N ILE A 217 2.57 8.43 11.18
CA ILE A 217 3.99 8.75 11.33
C ILE A 217 4.40 9.93 10.44
N VAL A 218 3.85 10.01 9.24
CA VAL A 218 4.09 11.12 8.30
C VAL A 218 2.76 11.61 7.73
N ASN A 219 2.58 12.92 7.64
CA ASN A 219 1.42 13.57 7.03
C ASN A 219 1.88 14.78 6.21
N SER A 220 2.49 14.51 5.06
CA SER A 220 3.13 15.49 4.17
C SER A 220 2.66 15.33 2.73
N THR A 221 3.05 16.25 1.86
CA THR A 221 2.98 16.04 0.41
C THR A 221 3.85 14.85 0.02
N ASP A 222 3.32 13.95 -0.82
CA ASP A 222 4.04 12.86 -1.45
C ASP A 222 4.64 13.37 -2.76
N ASN A 223 5.98 13.39 -2.86
CA ASN A 223 6.71 13.95 -4.00
C ASN A 223 6.43 13.23 -5.33
N CYS A 224 5.85 12.02 -5.32
CA CYS A 224 5.42 11.35 -6.54
C CYS A 224 4.08 11.94 -7.01
N PHE A 225 3.06 11.95 -6.14
CA PHE A 225 1.71 12.36 -6.53
C PHE A 225 1.44 13.86 -6.48
N MET A 226 2.28 14.63 -5.76
CA MET A 226 2.05 16.04 -5.41
C MET A 226 0.74 16.29 -4.64
N GLU A 227 0.20 15.24 -4.00
CA GLU A 227 -0.94 15.29 -3.07
C GLU A 227 -0.48 14.99 -1.63
N ARG A 228 -1.24 15.44 -0.63
CA ARG A 228 -0.94 15.20 0.78
C ARG A 228 -1.46 13.83 1.23
N PHE A 229 -0.59 13.00 1.79
CA PHE A 229 -0.96 11.69 2.34
C PHE A 229 -0.50 11.54 3.79
N ALA A 230 -1.38 10.99 4.61
CA ALA A 230 -1.04 10.48 5.94
C ALA A 230 -0.67 8.99 5.83
N ARG A 231 0.50 8.61 6.35
CA ARG A 231 1.06 7.23 6.28
C ARG A 231 1.80 6.83 7.55
N GLY A 232 2.01 5.54 7.71
CA GLY A 232 2.74 4.95 8.84
C GLY A 232 2.63 3.43 8.83
N ASN A 233 3.71 2.73 9.18
CA ASN A 233 3.74 1.28 9.41
C ASN A 233 3.11 0.41 8.29
N GLY A 234 3.16 0.90 7.05
CA GLY A 234 2.69 0.23 5.83
C GLY A 234 1.25 0.56 5.44
N PHE A 235 0.57 1.42 6.21
CA PHE A 235 -0.81 1.84 5.99
C PHE A 235 -0.89 3.30 5.53
N MET A 236 -1.96 3.59 4.79
CA MET A 236 -2.47 4.93 4.55
C MET A 236 -3.55 5.26 5.59
N TYR A 237 -3.62 6.51 6.04
CA TYR A 237 -4.64 7.00 6.95
C TYR A 237 -5.63 7.91 6.22
N PHE A 238 -6.90 7.70 6.54
CA PHE A 238 -8.05 8.26 5.85
C PHE A 238 -8.93 9.01 6.84
N ASP A 239 -9.16 10.29 6.59
CA ASP A 239 -9.95 11.13 7.48
C ASP A 239 -11.43 10.75 7.43
N ILE A 240 -11.98 10.33 8.57
CA ILE A 240 -13.40 10.08 8.79
C ILE A 240 -13.96 11.29 9.50
N LYS A 241 -14.88 12.01 8.84
CA LYS A 241 -15.60 13.15 9.43
C LYS A 241 -17.06 12.77 9.65
N GLN A 242 -17.51 12.80 10.90
CA GLN A 242 -18.91 12.56 11.28
C GLN A 242 -19.39 13.69 12.17
N ARG A 243 -20.27 14.56 11.65
CA ARG A 243 -20.67 15.81 12.30
C ARG A 243 -19.44 16.70 12.54
N GLU A 244 -19.19 17.07 13.78
CA GLU A 244 -18.07 17.90 14.24
C GLU A 244 -16.82 17.08 14.57
N GLU A 245 -16.97 15.75 14.75
CA GLU A 245 -15.84 14.87 15.05
C GLU A 245 -15.07 14.47 13.79
N MET A 246 -13.75 14.38 13.94
CA MET A 246 -12.83 13.84 12.94
C MET A 246 -11.86 12.86 13.60
N TRP A 247 -11.64 11.71 12.95
CA TRP A 247 -10.61 10.75 13.33
C TRP A 247 -10.02 10.08 12.08
N TYR A 248 -8.98 9.26 12.27
CA TYR A 248 -8.39 8.47 11.18
C TYR A 248 -8.87 7.02 11.24
N ALA A 249 -9.33 6.53 10.09
CA ALA A 249 -9.33 5.09 9.77
C ALA A 249 -8.06 4.77 8.98
N TYR A 250 -7.60 3.52 8.97
CA TYR A 250 -6.35 3.13 8.30
C TYR A 250 -6.53 1.94 7.37
N GLY A 251 -5.72 1.86 6.32
CA GLY A 251 -5.85 0.84 5.28
C GLY A 251 -4.98 1.12 4.07
N HIS A 252 -5.53 0.92 2.87
CA HIS A 252 -4.83 1.26 1.62
C HIS A 252 -5.81 1.51 0.45
N SER A 253 -5.48 2.48 -0.41
CA SER A 253 -6.13 2.66 -1.72
C SER A 253 -5.36 1.89 -2.79
N GLY A 254 -6.04 1.10 -3.62
CA GLY A 254 -5.44 0.46 -4.79
C GLY A 254 -5.73 1.25 -6.06
N PHE A 255 -4.88 1.09 -7.08
CA PHE A 255 -5.12 1.70 -8.39
C PHE A 255 -6.50 1.30 -8.92
N GLY A 256 -7.25 2.30 -9.36
CA GLY A 256 -8.57 2.08 -9.91
C GLY A 256 -9.68 1.92 -8.88
N CYS A 257 -9.83 2.92 -8.01
CA CYS A 257 -10.89 3.00 -7.01
C CYS A 257 -10.90 1.88 -5.93
N GLN A 258 -10.00 0.89 -5.98
CA GLN A 258 -9.98 -0.18 -4.97
C GLN A 258 -9.69 0.45 -3.60
N GLN A 259 -10.35 -0.01 -2.55
CA GLN A 259 -10.16 0.54 -1.22
C GLN A 259 -10.33 -0.54 -0.17
N VAL A 260 -9.49 -0.50 0.86
CA VAL A 260 -9.79 -1.07 2.16
C VAL A 260 -9.48 -0.05 3.24
N LEU A 261 -10.34 0.04 4.25
CA LEU A 261 -10.04 0.69 5.52
C LEU A 261 -10.63 -0.10 6.68
N HIS A 262 -9.99 0.05 7.83
CA HIS A 262 -10.47 -0.35 9.13
C HIS A 262 -10.61 0.90 10.01
N ASP A 263 -11.77 1.05 10.62
CA ASP A 263 -12.11 2.09 11.58
C ASP A 263 -12.33 1.43 12.95
N PHE A 264 -11.29 1.48 13.77
CA PHE A 264 -11.28 0.90 15.11
C PHE A 264 -12.36 1.49 16.02
N ARG A 265 -12.72 2.77 15.84
CA ARG A 265 -13.71 3.46 16.69
C ARG A 265 -15.12 2.86 16.57
N ASN A 266 -15.43 2.24 15.43
CA ASN A 266 -16.73 1.65 15.14
C ASN A 266 -16.65 0.13 14.90
N ASP A 267 -15.52 -0.52 15.23
CA ASP A 267 -15.19 -1.92 14.88
C ASP A 267 -15.52 -2.28 13.42
N LEU A 268 -15.25 -1.34 12.50
CA LEU A 268 -15.80 -1.35 11.16
C LEU A 268 -14.72 -1.55 10.11
N THR A 269 -14.86 -2.56 9.25
CA THR A 269 -13.99 -2.72 8.08
C THR A 269 -14.79 -2.57 6.79
N ILE A 270 -14.39 -1.63 5.95
CA ILE A 270 -14.99 -1.40 4.63
C ILE A 270 -13.96 -1.77 3.57
N ALA A 271 -14.30 -2.73 2.70
CA ALA A 271 -13.54 -2.99 1.48
C ALA A 271 -14.43 -2.83 0.24
N TYR A 272 -13.86 -2.26 -0.81
CA TYR A 272 -14.46 -2.12 -2.14
C TYR A 272 -13.44 -2.58 -3.17
N VAL A 273 -13.84 -3.59 -3.95
CA VAL A 273 -13.04 -4.19 -5.02
C VAL A 273 -13.91 -4.19 -6.28
N THR A 274 -13.34 -3.79 -7.41
CA THR A 274 -14.08 -3.69 -8.67
C THR A 274 -13.22 -4.07 -9.87
N ASN A 275 -13.80 -4.79 -10.82
CA ASN A 275 -13.20 -5.06 -12.13
C ASN A 275 -13.32 -3.86 -13.08
N ALA A 276 -14.26 -2.95 -12.84
CA ALA A 276 -14.40 -1.67 -13.54
C ALA A 276 -13.51 -0.63 -12.87
N ILE A 277 -12.23 -0.57 -13.30
CA ILE A 277 -11.34 0.51 -12.87
C ILE A 277 -11.94 1.87 -13.25
N LYS A 278 -11.74 2.84 -12.35
CA LYS A 278 -12.20 4.23 -12.38
C LYS A 278 -11.08 5.17 -11.97
N ILE A 279 -11.23 6.46 -12.29
CA ILE A 279 -10.31 7.51 -11.83
C ILE A 279 -10.55 7.83 -10.35
N GLY A 280 -9.48 8.23 -9.68
CA GLY A 280 -9.48 8.69 -8.30
C GLY A 280 -9.24 7.58 -7.27
N THR A 281 -8.90 8.03 -6.07
CA THR A 281 -8.61 7.23 -4.87
C THR A 281 -9.53 7.69 -3.74
N TYR A 282 -9.80 6.82 -2.76
CA TYR A 282 -10.58 7.15 -1.55
C TYR A 282 -11.84 8.00 -1.84
N LYS A 283 -11.95 9.22 -1.26
CA LYS A 283 -13.09 10.15 -1.45
C LYS A 283 -13.28 10.68 -2.86
N ASN A 284 -12.25 10.64 -3.70
CA ASN A 284 -12.35 11.00 -5.12
C ASN A 284 -13.05 9.89 -5.92
N CYS A 285 -12.98 8.64 -5.47
CA CYS A 285 -13.76 7.56 -6.05
C CYS A 285 -15.28 7.71 -5.81
N ARG A 286 -16.05 8.01 -6.88
CA ARG A 286 -17.50 8.29 -6.80
C ARG A 286 -18.30 7.16 -6.15
N THR A 287 -18.10 5.91 -6.60
CA THR A 287 -18.85 4.75 -6.08
C THR A 287 -18.48 4.43 -4.64
N TYR A 288 -17.18 4.36 -4.33
CA TYR A 288 -16.72 4.07 -2.97
C TYR A 288 -17.21 5.12 -1.96
N SER A 289 -17.06 6.41 -2.27
CA SER A 289 -17.49 7.51 -1.39
C SER A 289 -18.99 7.44 -1.07
N ARG A 290 -19.83 7.10 -2.06
CA ARG A 290 -21.28 6.87 -1.84
C ARG A 290 -21.55 5.70 -0.90
N LEU A 291 -20.85 4.57 -1.09
CA LEU A 291 -20.98 3.39 -0.22
C LEU A 291 -20.53 3.71 1.21
N GLN A 292 -19.35 4.30 1.38
CA GLN A 292 -18.79 4.73 2.67
C GLN A 292 -19.78 5.64 3.42
N ASN A 293 -20.33 6.66 2.75
CA ASN A 293 -21.29 7.59 3.34
C ASN A 293 -22.60 6.92 3.78
N ILE A 294 -23.08 5.90 3.06
CA ILE A 294 -24.27 5.14 3.45
C ILE A 294 -23.97 4.22 4.64
N ILE A 295 -22.82 3.53 4.63
CA ILE A 295 -22.39 2.64 5.72
C ILE A 295 -22.30 3.43 7.04
N TYR A 296 -21.62 4.60 7.06
CA TYR A 296 -21.54 5.41 8.27
C TYR A 296 -22.90 6.00 8.71
N LYS A 297 -23.85 6.26 7.79
CA LYS A 297 -25.23 6.61 8.16
C LYS A 297 -25.94 5.45 8.88
N VAL A 298 -25.73 4.21 8.43
CA VAL A 298 -26.29 3.01 9.07
C VAL A 298 -25.66 2.77 10.44
N VAL A 299 -24.33 2.79 10.54
CA VAL A 299 -23.59 2.64 11.81
C VAL A 299 -24.04 3.70 12.83
N ARG A 300 -24.15 4.97 12.41
CA ARG A 300 -24.67 6.03 13.29
C ARG A 300 -26.11 5.80 13.75
N LYS A 301 -26.96 5.19 12.91
CA LYS A 301 -28.33 4.81 13.32
C LYS A 301 -28.29 3.64 14.32
N TYR A 302 -27.43 2.65 14.08
CA TYR A 302 -27.25 1.49 14.95
C TYR A 302 -26.76 1.90 16.34
N ASN A 303 -25.66 2.65 16.45
CA ASN A 303 -25.09 3.10 17.73
C ASN A 303 -26.02 4.05 18.52
N LYS A 304 -27.03 4.64 17.86
CA LYS A 304 -28.10 5.42 18.53
C LYS A 304 -29.21 4.53 19.10
N SER A 305 -29.51 3.41 18.43
CA SER A 305 -30.51 2.44 18.89
C SER A 305 -29.95 1.47 19.92
N TYR A 306 -28.63 1.26 19.91
CA TYR A 306 -27.89 0.40 20.81
C TYR A 306 -26.62 1.13 21.29
N PRO A 307 -26.74 2.03 22.30
CA PRO A 307 -25.57 2.57 22.98
C PRO A 307 -24.79 1.45 23.67
N LEU A 308 -23.46 1.56 23.65
CA LEU A 308 -22.52 0.68 24.36
C LEU A 308 -22.48 1.00 25.86
#